data_AF-A0A336LRL7-F1
#
_entry.id   AF-A0A336LRL7-F1
#
_cell.length_a   1.000
_cell.length_b   1.000
_cell.length_c   1.000
_cell.angle_alpha   90.00
_cell.angle_beta   90.00
_cell.angle_gamma   90.00
#
_symmetry.space_group_name_H-M   'P 1'
#
loop_
_entity.id
_entity.type
_entity.pdbx_description
1 polymer ?
#
loop_
_entity_poly.entity_id
_entity_poly.type
_entity_poly.pdbx_seq_one_letter_code
_entity_poly.pdbx_strand_id
1 'polypeptide(L)'
;MKVSIRLSRCCIKKNNGFMLILILILTIINKTLASIYANASCAQVFCGVNSVCVPRGLSSCECLCPYQFQHQPNFGCFPPQCRSELILNNYKIMSHKMMSFKFLFYFKANDDCRRDQSCNNGKCISLCTGACGINARCEVTPQRTVTCQCYFGYIGDPSIYCHPIPPSDLCRSRCGSNTDCRIFNGIPYCYCKPGFVQKNPNGDCVHECEVDTHCPDYHFCSNYRCHPVCKICDRAGADCIGYDGLHYAQCQCPKSYRGDPYKRCEPECYSDEECPFSKPFCQNGRCFDPCTNSCGYKALCYVHDHKVACVCPPGTEGNPMFRCDPKQKRDPCNPSPCGENAFCEVGTTCKGVCAICTCPKGFKGDPNRKCVIGDCNNDSECFYNQACVDYRCVDLCKPPSICGLNANCTTRAHKTVCSCPEGFSGDPAQECLSLSVIPLF
;
A
#
# COMPACT_ATOMS: atom_id res chain seq x y z
N MET A 1 27.58 -61.30 67.86
CA MET A 1 28.07 -60.17 67.03
C MET A 1 29.43 -59.73 67.56
N LYS A 2 30.50 -59.88 66.77
CA LYS A 2 31.81 -59.27 67.06
C LYS A 2 31.69 -57.77 66.76
N VAL A 3 31.67 -56.93 67.80
CA VAL A 3 31.76 -55.48 67.65
C VAL A 3 33.25 -55.12 67.62
N SER A 4 33.75 -54.74 66.44
CA SER A 4 35.12 -54.27 66.26
C SER A 4 35.12 -52.74 66.43
N ILE A 5 35.64 -52.25 67.55
CA ILE A 5 35.77 -50.80 67.82
C ILE A 5 37.17 -50.37 67.36
N ARG A 6 37.26 -49.66 66.22
CA ARG A 6 38.47 -48.92 65.84
C ARG A 6 38.56 -47.66 66.70
N LEU A 7 39.45 -47.67 67.70
CA LEU A 7 39.85 -46.46 68.42
C LEU A 7 40.90 -45.71 67.60
N SER A 8 40.52 -44.57 67.03
CA SER A 8 41.46 -43.60 66.47
C SER A 8 42.33 -43.05 67.61
N ARG A 9 43.64 -43.23 67.50
CA ARG A 9 44.62 -42.77 68.49
C ARG A 9 44.61 -41.24 68.57
N CYS A 10 44.20 -40.68 69.71
CA CYS A 10 44.94 -39.57 70.30
C CYS A 10 44.57 -39.36 71.78
N CYS A 11 45.61 -39.36 72.62
CA CYS A 11 45.70 -38.91 74.01
C CYS A 11 44.62 -39.40 75.01
N ILE A 12 44.99 -40.34 75.90
CA ILE A 12 44.94 -40.15 77.36
C ILE A 12 45.65 -41.33 78.07
N LYS A 13 46.38 -40.96 79.12
CA LYS A 13 47.24 -41.75 80.01
C LYS A 13 46.57 -43.02 80.55
N LYS A 14 47.37 -44.10 80.62
CA LYS A 14 47.15 -45.33 81.40
C LYS A 14 46.47 -45.03 82.74
N ASN A 15 45.26 -45.53 82.94
CA ASN A 15 44.72 -45.77 84.28
C ASN A 15 43.83 -47.02 84.26
N ASN A 16 44.27 -48.06 84.98
CA ASN A 16 43.74 -49.42 84.99
C ASN A 16 42.35 -49.57 85.66
N GLY A 17 41.57 -48.49 85.79
CA GLY A 17 40.18 -48.52 86.29
C GLY A 17 39.10 -48.51 85.19
N PHE A 18 39.45 -48.20 83.94
CA PHE A 18 38.48 -47.98 82.85
C PHE A 18 37.90 -49.28 82.26
N MET A 19 38.64 -50.39 82.32
CA MET A 19 38.21 -51.68 81.76
C MET A 19 37.17 -52.41 82.62
N LEU A 20 37.18 -52.26 83.95
CA LEU A 20 36.22 -52.90 84.86
C LEU A 20 34.83 -52.24 84.81
N ILE A 21 34.78 -50.93 84.61
CA ILE A 21 33.53 -50.16 84.51
C ILE A 21 32.83 -50.43 83.16
N LEU A 22 33.59 -50.60 82.07
CA LEU A 22 33.06 -50.91 80.74
C LEU A 22 32.37 -52.30 80.69
N ILE A 23 32.89 -53.28 81.43
CA ILE A 23 32.36 -54.65 81.49
C ILE A 23 31.04 -54.72 82.29
N LEU A 24 30.91 -53.92 83.36
CA LEU A 24 29.67 -53.79 84.14
C LEU A 24 28.57 -53.05 83.36
N ILE A 25 28.93 -52.03 82.57
CA ILE A 25 27.98 -51.29 81.73
C ILE A 25 27.47 -52.15 80.56
N LEU A 26 28.34 -52.94 79.92
CA LEU A 26 27.97 -53.85 78.82
C LEU A 26 27.08 -55.02 79.27
N THR A 27 27.18 -55.46 80.53
CA THR A 27 26.32 -56.54 81.08
C THR A 27 24.95 -56.04 81.52
N ILE A 28 24.83 -54.77 81.95
CA ILE A 28 23.54 -54.14 82.30
C ILE A 28 22.75 -53.74 81.05
N ILE A 29 23.42 -53.22 80.01
CA ILE A 29 22.77 -52.82 78.74
C ILE A 29 22.20 -54.04 77.99
N ASN A 30 22.82 -55.21 78.09
CA ASN A 30 22.40 -56.41 77.37
C ASN A 30 21.12 -57.08 77.94
N LYS A 31 20.65 -56.67 79.14
CA LYS A 31 19.40 -57.16 79.74
C LYS A 31 18.19 -56.23 79.54
N THR A 32 18.40 -55.01 79.04
CA THR A 32 17.34 -54.02 78.79
C THR A 32 17.08 -53.76 77.30
N LEU A 33 17.71 -54.51 76.39
CA LEU A 33 17.54 -54.38 74.94
C LEU A 33 16.49 -55.33 74.32
N ALA A 34 15.79 -56.12 75.14
CA ALA A 34 14.75 -57.06 74.68
C ALA A 34 13.31 -56.53 74.79
N SER A 35 13.08 -55.25 75.13
CA SER A 35 11.72 -54.72 75.35
C SER A 35 11.48 -53.28 74.86
N ILE A 36 12.25 -52.81 73.87
CA ILE A 36 12.00 -51.51 73.21
C ILE A 36 12.10 -51.70 71.70
N TYR A 37 11.15 -52.43 71.12
CA TYR A 37 10.90 -52.43 69.68
C TYR A 37 9.39 -52.36 69.46
N ALA A 38 8.87 -51.14 69.52
CA ALA A 38 7.55 -50.80 68.98
C ALA A 38 7.53 -49.30 68.63
N ASN A 39 7.21 -49.01 67.37
CA ASN A 39 6.81 -47.71 66.81
C ASN A 39 7.91 -46.69 66.48
N ALA A 40 8.56 -46.87 65.33
CA ALA A 40 9.07 -45.75 64.55
C ALA A 40 7.99 -45.34 63.53
N SER A 41 7.39 -44.16 63.71
CA SER A 41 6.50 -43.52 62.73
C SER A 41 7.30 -42.46 61.97
N CYS A 42 7.30 -42.48 60.62
CA CYS A 42 7.90 -41.42 59.81
C CYS A 42 7.07 -40.14 60.01
N ALA A 43 7.55 -39.18 60.79
CA ALA A 43 6.92 -37.87 60.97
C ALA A 43 7.25 -36.97 59.78
N GLN A 44 6.20 -36.39 59.16
CA GLN A 44 6.17 -35.48 58.01
C GLN A 44 7.54 -34.99 57.46
N VAL A 45 7.92 -35.50 56.30
CA VAL A 45 8.99 -34.98 55.45
C VAL A 45 8.42 -34.75 54.06
N PHE A 46 8.69 -33.58 53.47
CA PHE A 46 8.15 -33.15 52.17
C PHE A 46 8.66 -34.03 51.03
N CYS A 47 7.94 -35.10 50.71
CA CYS A 47 8.03 -35.72 49.39
C CYS A 47 7.37 -34.78 48.35
N GLY A 48 7.87 -34.74 47.12
CA GLY A 48 7.34 -33.88 46.05
C GLY A 48 5.87 -34.18 45.73
N VAL A 49 5.21 -33.27 45.00
CA VAL A 49 3.79 -33.39 44.64
C VAL A 49 3.51 -34.77 44.03
N ASN A 50 2.50 -35.48 44.56
CA ASN A 50 2.05 -36.83 44.17
C ASN A 50 2.92 -38.04 44.61
N SER A 51 3.67 -37.93 45.70
CA SER A 51 4.43 -39.06 46.29
C SER A 51 4.09 -39.30 47.77
N VAL A 52 4.17 -40.57 48.22
CA VAL A 52 3.81 -41.00 49.59
C VAL A 52 5.04 -41.57 50.30
N CYS A 53 5.28 -41.15 51.55
CA CYS A 53 6.42 -41.60 52.36
C CYS A 53 6.09 -42.91 53.09
N VAL A 54 6.93 -43.94 52.92
CA VAL A 54 6.79 -45.27 53.54
C VAL A 54 8.09 -45.70 54.23
N PRO A 55 8.02 -46.51 55.30
CA PRO A 55 9.21 -47.04 55.96
C PRO A 55 9.93 -48.08 55.08
N ARG A 56 11.26 -47.98 54.98
CA ARG A 56 12.15 -48.97 54.36
C ARG A 56 13.12 -49.50 55.42
N GLY A 57 12.75 -50.60 56.07
CA GLY A 57 13.56 -51.25 57.11
C GLY A 57 13.53 -50.54 58.49
N LEU A 58 14.50 -50.86 59.35
CA LEU A 58 14.51 -50.50 60.78
C LEU A 58 14.92 -49.04 61.09
N SER A 59 15.40 -48.27 60.10
CA SER A 59 15.96 -46.93 60.34
C SER A 59 15.89 -45.96 59.14
N SER A 60 15.08 -46.25 58.11
CA SER A 60 14.96 -45.34 56.94
C SER A 60 13.53 -45.23 56.40
N CYS A 61 13.20 -44.09 55.79
CA CYS A 61 11.94 -43.82 55.10
C CYS A 61 12.22 -43.48 53.63
N GLU A 62 11.35 -43.89 52.70
CA GLU A 62 11.47 -43.67 51.24
C GLU A 62 10.15 -43.13 50.67
N CYS A 63 10.21 -42.32 49.61
CA CYS A 63 9.01 -41.83 48.91
C CYS A 63 8.67 -42.74 47.70
N LEU A 64 7.46 -43.26 47.62
CA LEU A 64 6.95 -44.07 46.49
C LEU A 64 5.98 -43.26 45.61
N CYS A 65 6.08 -43.40 44.29
CA CYS A 65 5.08 -42.88 43.34
C CYS A 65 4.10 -44.00 42.90
N PRO A 66 2.78 -43.79 42.94
CA PRO A 66 1.79 -44.78 42.50
C PRO A 66 1.84 -44.99 40.97
N TYR A 67 1.56 -46.22 40.53
CA TYR A 67 1.67 -46.68 39.13
C TYR A 67 0.85 -45.89 38.09
N GLN A 68 -0.15 -45.09 38.50
CA GLN A 68 -1.03 -44.35 37.57
C GLN A 68 -0.42 -43.08 36.97
N PHE A 69 0.80 -42.67 37.38
CA PHE A 69 1.45 -41.43 36.90
C PHE A 69 2.79 -41.65 36.17
N GLN A 70 3.15 -42.89 35.81
CA GLN A 70 4.44 -43.19 35.18
C GLN A 70 4.53 -42.83 33.67
N HIS A 71 3.43 -42.42 33.02
CA HIS A 71 3.40 -42.15 31.57
C HIS A 71 2.61 -40.89 31.16
N GLN A 72 2.95 -39.70 31.69
CA GLN A 72 2.56 -38.43 31.05
C GLN A 72 3.74 -37.44 30.98
N PRO A 73 3.97 -36.73 29.85
CA PRO A 73 5.21 -35.99 29.61
C PRO A 73 5.38 -34.68 30.42
N ASN A 74 4.33 -34.23 31.13
CA ASN A 74 4.34 -32.94 31.85
C ASN A 74 3.95 -33.05 33.35
N PHE A 75 3.73 -34.26 33.89
CA PHE A 75 3.41 -34.48 35.31
C PHE A 75 4.29 -35.59 35.92
N GLY A 76 5.62 -35.46 35.77
CA GLY A 76 6.59 -36.41 36.32
C GLY A 76 6.91 -36.15 37.80
N CYS A 77 7.11 -37.23 38.56
CA CYS A 77 7.63 -37.18 39.93
C CYS A 77 9.11 -36.74 39.92
N PHE A 78 9.43 -35.58 40.50
CA PHE A 78 10.81 -35.11 40.70
C PHE A 78 11.31 -35.48 42.12
N PRO A 79 12.52 -36.04 42.29
CA PRO A 79 13.00 -36.50 43.60
C PRO A 79 13.53 -35.34 44.46
N PRO A 80 13.03 -35.13 45.70
CA PRO A 80 13.74 -34.32 46.69
C PRO A 80 14.74 -35.19 47.50
N GLN A 81 15.88 -34.61 47.87
CA GLN A 81 16.87 -35.26 48.74
C GLN A 81 16.37 -35.29 50.19
N CYS A 82 16.26 -36.48 50.78
CA CYS A 82 15.99 -36.63 52.22
C CYS A 82 17.23 -36.28 53.05
N ARG A 83 17.08 -35.33 53.99
CA ARG A 83 18.08 -35.07 55.04
C ARG A 83 17.49 -35.57 56.35
N SER A 84 18.08 -36.60 56.94
CA SER A 84 17.64 -37.16 58.22
C SER A 84 18.29 -36.41 59.39
N GLU A 85 17.48 -35.72 60.21
CA GLU A 85 17.84 -35.35 61.58
C GLU A 85 16.87 -36.04 62.53
N LEU A 86 17.41 -36.84 63.46
CA LEU A 86 16.66 -37.55 64.49
C LEU A 86 16.47 -36.60 65.68
N ILE A 87 15.25 -36.08 65.87
CA ILE A 87 14.88 -35.31 67.06
C ILE A 87 14.26 -36.26 68.08
N LEU A 88 15.00 -36.60 69.14
CA LEU A 88 14.49 -37.33 70.30
C LEU A 88 13.85 -36.33 71.27
N ASN A 89 12.54 -36.15 71.20
CA ASN A 89 11.76 -35.46 72.22
C ASN A 89 11.00 -36.46 73.10
N ASN A 90 11.29 -36.36 74.40
CA ASN A 90 10.44 -36.68 75.55
C ASN A 90 9.83 -38.09 75.66
N TYR A 91 10.45 -38.96 76.46
CA TYR A 91 9.69 -39.79 77.41
C TYR A 91 10.42 -39.94 78.76
N LYS A 92 9.62 -39.70 79.81
CA LYS A 92 9.92 -39.75 81.24
C LYS A 92 9.72 -41.19 81.71
N ILE A 93 10.78 -41.85 82.19
CA ILE A 93 10.67 -43.12 82.92
C ILE A 93 11.16 -42.87 84.34
N MET A 94 10.20 -42.83 85.28
CA MET A 94 10.48 -42.95 86.71
C MET A 94 10.87 -44.40 86.99
N SER A 95 12.07 -44.64 87.53
CA SER A 95 12.34 -45.76 88.44
C SER A 95 13.83 -45.85 88.82
N HIS A 96 14.10 -45.57 90.09
CA HIS A 96 15.24 -45.97 90.92
C HIS A 96 16.61 -45.28 90.73
N LYS A 97 16.88 -44.34 91.65
CA LYS A 97 18.16 -43.92 92.24
C LYS A 97 19.42 -44.42 91.52
N MET A 98 20.07 -43.55 90.74
CA MET A 98 21.53 -43.51 90.67
C MET A 98 22.04 -42.10 90.31
N MET A 99 23.14 -41.75 90.96
CA MET A 99 23.75 -40.42 91.10
C MET A 99 23.86 -39.58 89.82
N SER A 100 23.54 -38.30 89.98
CA SER A 100 23.90 -37.23 89.06
C SER A 100 25.42 -37.08 88.96
N PHE A 101 25.97 -37.21 87.76
CA PHE A 101 27.29 -36.66 87.42
C PHE A 101 27.14 -35.78 86.18
N LYS A 102 27.10 -34.47 86.42
CA LYS A 102 27.17 -33.43 85.41
C LYS A 102 28.64 -33.21 85.07
N PHE A 103 29.10 -33.68 83.92
CA PHE A 103 30.39 -33.27 83.35
C PHE A 103 30.16 -32.64 81.98
N LEU A 104 30.17 -31.30 81.99
CA LEU A 104 30.23 -30.45 80.81
C LEU A 104 31.69 -30.41 80.33
N PHE A 105 31.99 -31.11 79.24
CA PHE A 105 33.17 -30.84 78.42
C PHE A 105 32.81 -31.09 76.95
N TYR A 106 32.25 -30.08 76.28
CA TYR A 106 32.10 -30.10 74.82
C TYR A 106 33.38 -29.54 74.20
N PHE A 107 34.32 -30.40 73.83
CA PHE A 107 35.38 -30.05 72.90
C PHE A 107 34.86 -30.32 71.49
N LYS A 108 34.59 -29.27 70.70
CA LYS A 108 34.23 -29.44 69.29
C LYS A 108 35.47 -29.92 68.51
N ALA A 109 35.35 -31.01 67.77
CA ALA A 109 36.32 -31.42 66.75
C ALA A 109 35.90 -30.87 65.37
N ASN A 110 36.79 -30.91 64.38
CA ASN A 110 36.46 -30.48 63.00
C ASN A 110 35.27 -31.28 62.43
N ASP A 111 35.11 -32.54 62.84
CA ASP A 111 34.02 -33.41 62.41
C ASP A 111 32.66 -33.02 62.99
N ASP A 112 32.64 -32.29 64.12
CA ASP A 112 31.44 -31.76 64.74
C ASP A 112 30.95 -30.44 64.09
N CYS A 113 31.77 -29.84 63.24
CA CYS A 113 31.44 -28.62 62.50
C CYS A 113 30.86 -28.94 61.11
N ARG A 114 30.03 -28.03 60.59
CA ARG A 114 29.43 -28.14 59.24
C ARG A 114 30.54 -28.31 58.19
N ARG A 115 30.26 -28.97 57.06
CA ARG A 115 31.28 -29.31 56.04
C ARG A 115 32.12 -28.12 55.55
N ASP A 116 31.58 -26.91 55.59
CA ASP A 116 32.20 -25.63 55.22
C ASP A 116 32.91 -24.91 56.38
N GLN A 117 33.10 -25.58 57.53
CA GLN A 117 33.65 -25.00 58.75
C GLN A 117 34.72 -25.91 59.38
N SER A 118 35.67 -25.29 60.07
CA SER A 118 36.66 -25.95 60.93
C SER A 118 36.51 -25.48 62.37
N CYS A 119 36.90 -26.33 63.31
CA CYS A 119 36.94 -25.97 64.72
C CYS A 119 38.25 -25.27 65.04
N ASN A 120 38.16 -24.05 65.56
CA ASN A 120 39.29 -23.31 66.10
C ASN A 120 38.91 -22.74 67.47
N ASN A 121 39.69 -23.05 68.51
CA ASN A 121 39.46 -22.63 69.90
C ASN A 121 38.02 -22.87 70.40
N GLY A 122 37.45 -24.04 70.08
CA GLY A 122 36.11 -24.45 70.53
C GLY A 122 34.94 -23.78 69.77
N LYS A 123 35.21 -23.01 68.72
CA LYS A 123 34.20 -22.38 67.84
C LYS A 123 34.35 -22.91 66.41
N CYS A 124 33.22 -23.13 65.73
CA CYS A 124 33.22 -23.46 64.30
C CYS A 124 33.37 -22.16 63.50
N ILE A 125 34.46 -22.05 62.72
CA ILE A 125 34.76 -20.93 61.84
C ILE A 125 34.66 -21.41 60.40
N SER A 126 34.15 -20.59 59.48
CA SER A 126 34.08 -20.97 58.07
C SER A 126 35.48 -21.14 57.48
N LEU A 127 35.67 -22.24 56.74
CA LEU A 127 36.87 -22.52 55.96
C LEU A 127 37.15 -21.44 54.90
N CYS A 128 36.12 -20.70 54.48
CA CYS A 128 36.24 -19.62 53.50
C CYS A 128 36.69 -18.28 54.09
N THR A 129 36.79 -18.16 55.41
CA THR A 129 37.15 -16.90 56.07
C THR A 129 38.59 -16.53 55.74
N GLY A 130 38.80 -15.58 54.82
CA GLY A 130 40.12 -15.13 54.38
C GLY A 130 40.90 -16.13 53.51
N ALA A 131 40.23 -17.17 52.99
CA ALA A 131 40.90 -18.22 52.21
C ALA A 131 41.05 -17.90 50.72
N CYS A 132 40.21 -17.01 50.18
CA CYS A 132 40.25 -16.58 48.78
C CYS A 132 40.49 -15.08 48.66
N GLY A 133 41.09 -14.69 47.54
CA GLY A 133 41.40 -13.30 47.22
C GLY A 133 40.17 -12.44 46.93
N ILE A 134 40.37 -11.12 46.81
CA ILE A 134 39.31 -10.18 46.44
C ILE A 134 38.83 -10.50 45.02
N ASN A 135 37.51 -10.43 44.81
CA ASN A 135 36.82 -10.81 43.57
C ASN A 135 36.93 -12.30 43.20
N ALA A 136 37.19 -13.18 44.19
CA ALA A 136 37.09 -14.62 44.05
C ALA A 136 35.94 -15.19 44.90
N ARG A 137 35.26 -16.20 44.36
CA ARG A 137 34.30 -17.04 45.06
C ARG A 137 35.02 -18.20 45.74
N CYS A 138 34.65 -18.45 46.99
CA CYS A 138 35.10 -19.62 47.75
C CYS A 138 34.09 -20.76 47.64
N GLU A 139 34.58 -21.95 47.31
CA GLU A 139 33.82 -23.21 47.35
C GLU A 139 34.56 -24.25 48.18
N VAL A 140 33.83 -25.03 48.98
CA VAL A 140 34.40 -26.12 49.78
C VAL A 140 34.07 -27.44 49.13
N THR A 141 35.11 -28.19 48.77
CA THR A 141 34.98 -29.49 48.11
C THR A 141 34.37 -30.55 49.04
N PRO A 142 33.85 -31.67 48.49
CA PRO A 142 33.40 -32.79 49.31
C PRO A 142 34.46 -33.33 50.28
N GLN A 143 35.75 -33.15 49.96
CA GLN A 143 36.90 -33.53 50.77
C GLN A 143 37.26 -32.50 51.86
N ARG A 144 36.40 -31.49 52.10
CA ARG A 144 36.61 -30.38 53.07
C ARG A 144 37.86 -29.53 52.77
N THR A 145 38.25 -29.42 51.50
CA THR A 145 39.30 -28.48 51.07
C THR A 145 38.66 -27.24 50.43
N VAL A 146 39.36 -26.11 50.52
CA VAL A 146 38.91 -24.84 49.92
C VAL A 146 39.43 -24.74 48.51
N THR A 147 38.56 -24.36 47.59
CA THR A 147 38.88 -24.01 46.20
C THR A 147 38.36 -22.62 45.89
N CYS A 148 39.23 -21.78 45.31
CA CYS A 148 38.91 -20.41 44.95
C CYS A 148 38.77 -20.28 43.43
N GLN A 149 37.78 -19.53 42.97
CA GLN A 149 37.57 -19.23 41.55
C GLN A 149 37.22 -17.75 41.37
N CYS A 150 37.84 -17.05 40.41
CA CYS A 150 37.49 -15.66 40.12
C CYS A 150 36.02 -15.52 39.68
N TYR A 151 35.37 -14.42 40.04
CA TYR A 151 34.05 -14.09 39.50
C TYR A 151 34.10 -13.90 37.97
N PHE A 152 32.95 -14.09 37.31
CA PHE A 152 32.83 -13.88 35.87
C PHE A 152 33.28 -12.46 35.49
N GLY A 153 34.22 -12.34 34.54
CA GLY A 153 34.79 -11.06 34.11
C GLY A 153 36.09 -10.65 34.82
N TYR A 154 36.63 -11.49 35.72
CA TYR A 154 37.90 -11.27 36.40
C TYR A 154 38.90 -12.40 36.11
N ILE A 155 40.19 -12.06 36.02
CA ILE A 155 41.31 -12.98 35.80
C ILE A 155 42.43 -12.69 36.82
N GLY A 156 43.30 -13.67 37.08
CA GLY A 156 44.36 -13.57 38.09
C GLY A 156 44.43 -14.83 38.93
N ASP A 157 45.10 -14.76 40.07
CA ASP A 157 45.15 -15.87 41.03
C ASP A 157 43.96 -15.77 41.99
N PRO A 158 43.01 -16.73 41.96
CA PRO A 158 41.83 -16.72 42.83
C PRO A 158 42.15 -16.76 44.33
N SER A 159 43.35 -17.19 44.71
CA SER A 159 43.81 -17.28 46.09
C SER A 159 44.31 -15.93 46.62
N ILE A 160 44.68 -15.00 45.72
CA ILE A 160 45.35 -13.74 46.07
C ILE A 160 44.50 -12.54 45.66
N TYR A 161 44.24 -12.38 44.36
CA TYR A 161 43.51 -11.25 43.81
C TYR A 161 43.10 -11.52 42.36
N CYS A 162 41.81 -11.33 42.07
CA CYS A 162 41.31 -11.34 40.70
C CYS A 162 41.14 -9.89 40.23
N HIS A 163 41.86 -9.52 39.17
CA HIS A 163 41.71 -8.21 38.52
C HIS A 163 40.66 -8.28 37.41
N PRO A 164 39.93 -7.18 37.12
CA PRO A 164 38.97 -7.16 36.03
C PRO A 164 39.70 -7.44 34.71
N ILE A 165 39.09 -8.25 33.86
CA ILE A 165 39.61 -8.51 32.51
C ILE A 165 39.48 -7.22 31.70
N PRO A 166 40.53 -6.78 30.98
CA PRO A 166 40.44 -5.62 30.12
C PRO A 166 39.32 -5.80 29.07
N PRO A 167 38.53 -4.76 28.77
CA PRO A 167 37.47 -4.81 27.77
C PRO A 167 37.89 -5.41 26.41
N SER A 168 39.13 -5.18 25.99
CA SER A 168 39.70 -5.68 24.73
C SER A 168 39.84 -7.21 24.68
N ASP A 169 40.23 -7.82 25.80
CA ASP A 169 40.52 -9.27 25.84
C ASP A 169 39.24 -10.09 25.92
N LEU A 170 38.22 -9.56 26.58
CA LEU A 170 36.89 -10.18 26.68
C LEU A 170 36.24 -10.38 25.30
N CYS A 171 36.44 -9.42 24.39
CA CYS A 171 35.94 -9.46 23.03
C CYS A 171 36.77 -10.39 22.13
N ARG A 172 38.09 -10.44 22.31
CA ARG A 172 39.01 -11.24 21.49
C ARG A 172 38.82 -12.76 21.66
N SER A 173 38.41 -13.21 22.85
CA SER A 173 38.21 -14.64 23.12
C SER A 173 36.82 -15.16 22.73
N ARG A 174 35.83 -14.28 22.54
CA ARG A 174 34.41 -14.68 22.45
C ARG A 174 33.68 -14.20 21.20
N CYS A 175 34.16 -13.17 20.51
CA CYS A 175 33.58 -12.72 19.25
C CYS A 175 34.42 -13.24 18.06
N GLY A 176 33.74 -13.75 17.03
CA GLY A 176 34.35 -14.24 15.79
C GLY A 176 34.79 -13.11 14.86
N SER A 177 35.30 -13.47 13.68
CA SER A 177 35.76 -12.49 12.68
C SER A 177 34.60 -11.64 12.14
N ASN A 178 34.90 -10.40 11.72
CA ASN A 178 33.94 -9.44 11.15
C ASN A 178 32.80 -9.03 12.10
N THR A 179 33.04 -9.07 13.41
CA THR A 179 32.12 -8.60 14.45
C THR A 179 32.59 -7.28 15.08
N ASP A 180 31.63 -6.48 15.56
CA ASP A 180 31.83 -5.41 16.52
C ASP A 180 31.37 -5.90 17.90
N CYS A 181 32.19 -5.70 18.92
CA CYS A 181 31.91 -6.12 20.28
C CYS A 181 31.50 -4.93 21.13
N ARG A 182 30.38 -5.03 21.86
CA ARG A 182 29.97 -4.06 22.88
C ARG A 182 29.75 -4.77 24.20
N ILE A 183 30.22 -4.17 25.29
CA ILE A 183 30.11 -4.77 26.62
C ILE A 183 28.93 -4.12 27.35
N PHE A 184 28.00 -4.96 27.81
CA PHE A 184 26.91 -4.56 28.69
C PHE A 184 27.02 -5.36 29.98
N ASN A 185 27.18 -4.68 31.13
CA ASN A 185 27.31 -5.30 32.46
C ASN A 185 28.39 -6.39 32.57
N GLY A 186 29.55 -6.19 31.91
CA GLY A 186 30.65 -7.16 31.92
C GLY A 186 30.43 -8.39 31.02
N ILE A 187 29.36 -8.40 30.21
CA ILE A 187 29.08 -9.43 29.21
C ILE A 187 29.33 -8.84 27.81
N PRO A 188 30.17 -9.48 26.98
CA PRO A 188 30.40 -9.02 25.61
C PRO A 188 29.25 -9.50 24.70
N TYR A 189 28.66 -8.55 23.96
CA TYR A 189 27.69 -8.79 22.90
C TYR A 189 28.37 -8.52 21.56
N CYS A 190 28.37 -9.53 20.68
CA CYS A 190 28.99 -9.46 19.36
C CYS A 190 27.89 -9.18 18.32
N TYR A 191 28.12 -8.19 17.46
CA TYR A 191 27.24 -7.81 16.37
C TYR A 191 28.02 -7.91 15.06
N CYS A 192 27.39 -8.32 13.96
CA CYS A 192 28.07 -8.29 12.67
C CYS A 192 28.33 -6.85 12.22
N LYS A 193 29.53 -6.60 11.69
CA LYS A 193 29.84 -5.32 11.03
C LYS A 193 28.88 -5.08 9.86
N PRO A 194 28.64 -3.83 9.44
CA PRO A 194 27.80 -3.54 8.29
C PRO A 194 28.24 -4.32 7.04
N GLY A 195 27.33 -5.08 6.41
CA GLY A 195 27.63 -5.90 5.22
C GLY A 195 28.00 -7.36 5.51
N PHE A 196 27.96 -7.76 6.79
CA PHE A 196 28.09 -9.15 7.20
C PHE A 196 26.83 -9.64 7.92
N VAL A 197 26.52 -10.92 7.76
CA VAL A 197 25.37 -11.60 8.36
C VAL A 197 25.84 -12.81 9.17
N GLN A 198 25.08 -13.14 10.22
CA GLN A 198 25.39 -14.27 11.09
C GLN A 198 24.86 -15.56 10.46
N LYS A 199 25.76 -16.41 9.94
CA LYS A 199 25.38 -17.68 9.30
C LYS A 199 25.36 -18.86 10.29
N ASN A 200 26.12 -18.77 11.38
CA ASN A 200 26.29 -19.83 12.37
C ASN A 200 25.99 -19.38 13.81
N PRO A 201 25.57 -20.31 14.71
CA PRO A 201 25.32 -20.02 16.12
C PRO A 201 26.56 -19.53 16.90
N ASN A 202 27.75 -19.80 16.39
CA ASN A 202 29.03 -19.53 17.07
C ASN A 202 29.55 -18.09 16.89
N GLY A 203 28.84 -17.23 16.16
CA GLY A 203 29.14 -15.79 16.08
C GLY A 203 30.12 -15.37 14.98
N ASP A 204 30.42 -16.24 14.01
CA ASP A 204 31.15 -15.85 12.80
C ASP A 204 30.22 -15.13 11.80
N CYS A 205 30.65 -13.94 11.37
CA CYS A 205 29.94 -13.08 10.44
C CYS A 205 30.58 -13.18 9.05
N VAL A 206 29.78 -13.53 8.05
CA VAL A 206 30.19 -13.68 6.65
C VAL A 206 29.42 -12.71 5.76
N HIS A 207 29.92 -12.48 4.54
CA HIS A 207 29.16 -11.72 3.56
C HIS A 207 27.82 -12.41 3.26
N GLU A 208 26.77 -11.61 3.06
CA GLU A 208 25.45 -12.12 2.71
C GLU A 208 25.49 -12.82 1.35
N CYS A 209 26.24 -12.24 0.41
CA CYS A 209 26.50 -12.81 -0.90
C CYS A 209 27.91 -12.45 -1.39
N GLU A 210 28.43 -13.24 -2.32
CA GLU A 210 29.67 -12.97 -3.06
C GLU A 210 29.40 -13.00 -4.57
N VAL A 211 28.47 -13.86 -4.97
CA VAL A 211 27.92 -13.98 -6.31
C VAL A 211 26.39 -13.96 -6.23
N ASP A 212 25.74 -13.61 -7.34
CA ASP A 212 24.27 -13.48 -7.40
C ASP A 212 23.53 -14.76 -7.01
N THR A 213 24.09 -15.92 -7.34
CA THR A 213 23.52 -17.24 -7.04
C THR A 213 23.44 -17.57 -5.55
N HIS A 214 24.11 -16.79 -4.69
CA HIS A 214 23.97 -16.91 -3.24
C HIS A 214 22.72 -16.18 -2.72
N CYS A 215 22.13 -15.30 -3.53
CA CYS A 215 20.91 -14.59 -3.20
C CYS A 215 19.66 -15.37 -3.62
N PRO A 216 18.48 -15.05 -3.05
CA PRO A 216 17.21 -15.58 -3.53
C PRO A 216 16.98 -15.28 -5.02
N ASP A 217 16.14 -16.08 -5.68
CA ASP A 217 15.87 -16.05 -7.12
C ASP A 217 15.53 -14.67 -7.71
N TYR A 218 14.97 -13.77 -6.89
CA TYR A 218 14.58 -12.40 -7.27
C TYR A 218 15.55 -11.31 -6.78
N HIS A 219 16.77 -11.67 -6.40
CA HIS A 219 17.76 -10.76 -5.84
C HIS A 219 19.11 -10.90 -6.55
N PHE A 220 19.89 -9.83 -6.58
CA PHE A 220 21.27 -9.83 -7.05
C PHE A 220 22.21 -9.38 -5.94
N CYS A 221 23.48 -9.74 -6.07
CA CYS A 221 24.52 -9.39 -5.13
C CYS A 221 25.16 -8.05 -5.52
N SER A 222 25.13 -7.08 -4.61
CA SER A 222 25.91 -5.85 -4.77
C SER A 222 26.47 -5.40 -3.43
N ASN A 223 27.77 -5.11 -3.42
CA ASN A 223 28.51 -4.74 -2.20
C ASN A 223 28.26 -5.73 -1.05
N TYR A 224 28.30 -7.03 -1.38
CA TYR A 224 28.12 -8.15 -0.44
C TYR A 224 26.76 -8.23 0.24
N ARG A 225 25.73 -7.55 -0.30
CA ARG A 225 24.34 -7.64 0.15
C ARG A 225 23.42 -8.03 -1.00
N CYS A 226 22.39 -8.80 -0.65
CA CYS A 226 21.34 -9.12 -1.60
C CYS A 226 20.38 -7.94 -1.73
N HIS A 227 20.15 -7.52 -2.96
CA HIS A 227 19.20 -6.47 -3.30
C HIS A 227 18.17 -7.01 -4.29
N PRO A 228 16.90 -6.57 -4.21
CA PRO A 228 15.90 -6.94 -5.21
C PRO A 228 16.37 -6.54 -6.60
N VAL A 229 16.20 -7.41 -7.60
CA VAL A 229 16.63 -7.12 -8.99
C VAL A 229 16.02 -5.83 -9.55
N CYS A 230 14.84 -5.42 -9.08
CA CYS A 230 14.18 -4.18 -9.51
C CYS A 230 14.79 -2.89 -8.97
N LYS A 231 15.67 -2.95 -7.96
CA LYS A 231 16.34 -1.78 -7.41
C LYS A 231 17.14 -1.00 -8.47
N ILE A 232 17.56 -1.67 -9.54
CA ILE A 232 18.29 -1.04 -10.65
C ILE A 232 17.39 -0.10 -11.48
N CYS A 233 16.08 -0.35 -11.54
CA CYS A 233 15.12 0.43 -12.34
C CYS A 233 14.58 1.66 -11.55
N ASP A 234 14.56 1.59 -10.22
CA ASP A 234 13.99 2.64 -9.35
C ASP A 234 14.63 4.02 -9.58
N ARG A 235 15.95 4.05 -9.81
CA ARG A 235 16.69 5.31 -10.02
C ARG A 235 16.28 6.02 -11.31
N ALA A 236 15.86 5.27 -12.32
CA ALA A 236 15.45 5.80 -13.61
C ALA A 236 13.96 6.16 -13.67
N GLY A 237 13.17 5.81 -12.64
CA GLY A 237 11.70 5.90 -12.69
C GLY A 237 11.09 4.95 -13.72
N ALA A 238 11.73 3.80 -13.94
CA ALA A 238 11.31 2.80 -14.92
C ALA A 238 10.49 1.68 -14.26
N ASP A 239 9.54 1.13 -15.02
CA ASP A 239 8.86 -0.11 -14.66
C ASP A 239 9.84 -1.28 -14.73
N CYS A 240 9.75 -2.20 -13.78
CA CYS A 240 10.65 -3.34 -13.66
C CYS A 240 9.93 -4.65 -13.97
N ILE A 241 10.59 -5.52 -14.75
CA ILE A 241 10.25 -6.92 -14.92
C ILE A 241 11.46 -7.77 -14.48
N GLY A 242 11.40 -8.33 -13.27
CA GLY A 242 12.35 -9.33 -12.80
C GLY A 242 11.90 -10.75 -13.16
N TYR A 243 12.86 -11.64 -13.36
CA TYR A 243 12.62 -13.05 -13.68
C TYR A 243 13.26 -13.94 -12.63
N ASP A 244 12.53 -14.96 -12.17
CA ASP A 244 13.03 -15.89 -11.17
C ASP A 244 14.24 -16.67 -11.69
N GLY A 245 15.31 -16.69 -10.88
CA GLY A 245 16.54 -17.45 -11.14
C GLY A 245 17.48 -16.80 -12.15
N LEU A 246 17.14 -15.63 -12.69
CA LEU A 246 18.01 -14.90 -13.62
C LEU A 246 18.87 -13.84 -12.92
N HIS A 247 18.57 -13.46 -11.69
CA HIS A 247 19.30 -12.44 -10.91
C HIS A 247 19.52 -11.09 -11.65
N TYR A 248 18.76 -10.81 -12.70
CA TYR A 248 18.71 -9.52 -13.39
C TYR A 248 17.26 -9.11 -13.68
N ALA A 249 17.05 -7.83 -13.93
CA ALA A 249 15.75 -7.28 -14.32
C ALA A 249 15.85 -6.59 -15.68
N GLN A 250 14.73 -6.58 -16.41
CA GLN A 250 14.54 -5.69 -17.55
C GLN A 250 13.76 -4.46 -17.12
N CYS A 251 14.29 -3.29 -17.43
CA CYS A 251 13.63 -2.02 -17.15
C CYS A 251 12.93 -1.50 -18.42
N GLN A 252 11.74 -0.94 -18.29
CA GLN A 252 11.01 -0.27 -19.36
C GLN A 252 10.45 1.06 -18.87
N CYS A 253 10.51 2.11 -19.70
CA CYS A 253 9.88 3.37 -19.31
C CYS A 253 8.35 3.23 -19.25
N PRO A 254 7.70 3.85 -18.26
CA PRO A 254 6.25 3.86 -18.15
C PRO A 254 5.59 4.41 -19.42
N LYS A 255 4.31 4.11 -19.62
CA LYS A 255 3.54 4.65 -20.74
C LYS A 255 3.61 6.18 -20.73
N SER A 256 3.98 6.77 -21.88
CA SER A 256 4.16 8.22 -22.11
C SER A 256 5.49 8.81 -21.64
N TYR A 257 6.41 7.98 -21.14
CA TYR A 257 7.78 8.37 -20.85
C TYR A 257 8.71 7.82 -21.93
N ARG A 258 9.79 8.54 -22.22
CA ARG A 258 10.83 8.24 -23.21
C ARG A 258 12.21 8.37 -22.57
N GLY A 259 13.22 7.77 -23.19
CA GLY A 259 14.60 7.82 -22.71
C GLY A 259 15.21 6.43 -22.58
N ASP A 260 16.28 6.35 -21.81
CA ASP A 260 16.97 5.10 -21.52
C ASP A 260 16.45 4.56 -20.17
N PRO A 261 15.74 3.41 -20.15
CA PRO A 261 15.12 2.89 -18.94
C PRO A 261 16.11 2.46 -17.85
N TYR A 262 17.41 2.37 -18.14
CA TYR A 262 18.45 2.12 -17.15
C TYR A 262 19.15 3.40 -16.64
N LYS A 263 18.92 4.54 -17.30
CA LYS A 263 19.51 5.84 -16.89
C LYS A 263 18.46 6.81 -16.37
N ARG A 264 17.44 7.10 -17.19
CA ARG A 264 16.38 8.06 -16.88
C ARG A 264 15.24 7.96 -17.88
N CYS A 265 14.02 7.80 -17.37
CA CYS A 265 12.79 8.00 -18.10
C CYS A 265 12.29 9.43 -17.89
N GLU A 266 11.98 10.13 -18.98
CA GLU A 266 11.47 11.50 -18.98
C GLU A 266 10.13 11.55 -19.72
N PRO A 267 9.16 12.36 -19.28
CA PRO A 267 7.89 12.52 -19.99
C PRO A 267 8.12 13.13 -21.39
N GLU A 268 7.11 13.02 -22.25
CA GLU A 268 7.11 13.70 -23.54
C GLU A 268 7.16 15.23 -23.37
N CYS A 269 6.46 15.75 -22.37
CA CYS A 269 6.32 17.17 -22.05
C CYS A 269 6.20 17.39 -20.53
N TYR A 270 6.66 18.54 -20.03
CA TYR A 270 6.32 19.04 -18.69
C TYR A 270 5.30 20.18 -18.74
N SER A 271 5.19 20.85 -19.89
CA SER A 271 4.31 21.97 -20.16
C SER A 271 3.73 21.91 -21.58
N ASP A 272 2.65 22.65 -21.83
CA ASP A 272 1.98 22.72 -23.15
C ASP A 272 2.93 23.27 -24.24
N GLU A 273 3.89 24.10 -23.87
CA GLU A 273 4.85 24.76 -24.77
C GLU A 273 5.84 23.79 -25.43
N GLU A 274 6.09 22.64 -24.79
CA GLU A 274 6.97 21.60 -25.30
C GLU A 274 6.30 20.71 -26.34
N CYS A 275 4.98 20.83 -26.49
CA CYS A 275 4.21 20.00 -27.38
C CYS A 275 4.16 20.54 -28.82
N PRO A 276 4.14 19.66 -29.83
CA PRO A 276 4.00 20.07 -31.22
C PRO A 276 2.62 20.69 -31.47
N PHE A 277 2.51 21.59 -32.45
CA PHE A 277 1.25 22.27 -32.81
C PHE A 277 0.08 21.33 -33.11
N SER A 278 0.34 20.10 -33.54
CA SER A 278 -0.69 19.09 -33.79
C SER A 278 -1.28 18.47 -32.50
N LYS A 279 -0.61 18.64 -31.35
CA LYS A 279 -1.00 18.09 -30.04
C LYS A 279 -0.64 19.06 -28.91
N PRO A 280 -1.18 20.29 -28.91
CA PRO A 280 -0.64 21.42 -28.14
C PRO A 280 -0.91 21.35 -26.63
N PHE A 281 -1.37 20.22 -26.11
CA PHE A 281 -1.76 20.08 -24.70
C PHE A 281 -0.95 18.98 -24.04
N CYS A 282 -0.32 19.30 -22.93
CA CYS A 282 0.43 18.40 -22.08
C CYS A 282 -0.44 17.95 -20.90
N GLN A 283 -0.79 16.66 -20.86
CA GLN A 283 -1.49 16.07 -19.72
C GLN A 283 -0.81 14.77 -19.33
N ASN A 284 -0.48 14.65 -18.04
CA ASN A 284 0.19 13.49 -17.47
C ASN A 284 1.49 13.12 -18.20
N GLY A 285 2.25 14.12 -18.65
CA GLY A 285 3.53 13.92 -19.33
C GLY A 285 3.42 13.49 -20.79
N ARG A 286 2.25 13.63 -21.42
CA ARG A 286 2.00 13.29 -22.81
C ARG A 286 1.35 14.43 -23.58
N CYS A 287 1.77 14.63 -24.82
CA CYS A 287 1.13 15.58 -25.72
C CYS A 287 -0.09 14.93 -26.38
N PHE A 288 -1.25 15.59 -26.32
CA PHE A 288 -2.47 15.15 -26.98
C PHE A 288 -3.17 16.29 -27.74
N ASP A 289 -3.97 15.91 -28.73
CA ASP A 289 -4.81 16.85 -29.47
C ASP A 289 -6.12 17.06 -28.68
N PRO A 290 -6.34 18.26 -28.11
CA PRO A 290 -7.54 18.54 -27.35
C PRO A 290 -8.80 18.58 -28.23
N CYS A 291 -8.69 18.54 -29.57
CA CYS A 291 -9.83 18.43 -30.47
C CYS A 291 -10.40 17.02 -30.59
N THR A 292 -9.69 16.00 -30.11
CA THR A 292 -10.17 14.62 -30.15
C THR A 292 -11.41 14.48 -29.25
N ASN A 293 -12.60 14.35 -29.86
CA ASN A 293 -13.91 14.21 -29.20
C ASN A 293 -14.41 15.42 -28.39
N SER A 294 -13.84 16.61 -28.56
CA SER A 294 -14.27 17.79 -27.79
C SER A 294 -15.39 18.60 -28.43
N CYS A 295 -15.56 18.52 -29.75
CA CYS A 295 -16.61 19.22 -30.46
C CYS A 295 -17.76 18.29 -30.87
N GLY A 296 -18.95 18.88 -31.04
CA GLY A 296 -20.14 18.17 -31.48
C GLY A 296 -20.05 17.63 -32.90
N TYR A 297 -21.01 16.78 -33.27
CA TYR A 297 -21.04 16.18 -34.60
C TYR A 297 -21.11 17.24 -35.71
N LYS A 298 -20.22 17.15 -36.70
CA LYS A 298 -20.05 18.10 -37.81
C LYS A 298 -19.63 19.54 -37.42
N ALA A 299 -19.15 19.75 -36.20
CA ALA A 299 -18.52 21.01 -35.81
C ALA A 299 -17.01 21.00 -36.15
N LEU A 300 -16.45 22.17 -36.43
CA LEU A 300 -15.01 22.38 -36.58
C LEU A 300 -14.40 22.72 -35.22
N CYS A 301 -13.22 22.16 -34.94
CA CYS A 301 -12.46 22.43 -33.72
C CYS A 301 -11.27 23.34 -34.01
N TYR A 302 -11.07 24.34 -33.17
CA TYR A 302 -9.91 25.22 -33.17
C TYR A 302 -9.33 25.29 -31.76
N VAL A 303 -8.00 25.31 -31.66
CA VAL A 303 -7.31 25.54 -30.41
C VAL A 303 -6.77 26.97 -30.42
N HIS A 304 -7.21 27.79 -29.48
CA HIS A 304 -6.74 29.16 -29.32
C HIS A 304 -6.40 29.39 -27.86
N ASP A 305 -5.16 29.80 -27.57
CA ASP A 305 -4.68 30.07 -26.20
C ASP A 305 -4.93 28.89 -25.23
N HIS A 306 -4.52 27.69 -25.65
CA HIS A 306 -4.75 26.43 -24.91
C HIS A 306 -6.24 26.24 -24.50
N LYS A 307 -7.19 26.73 -25.29
CA LYS A 307 -8.63 26.47 -25.10
C LYS A 307 -9.26 25.95 -26.38
N VAL A 308 -10.10 24.94 -26.23
CA VAL A 308 -10.88 24.39 -27.33
C VAL A 308 -12.04 25.34 -27.65
N ALA A 309 -12.12 25.75 -28.91
CA ALA A 309 -13.23 26.50 -29.47
C ALA A 309 -13.87 25.68 -30.59
N CYS A 310 -15.17 25.43 -30.49
CA CYS A 310 -15.92 24.72 -31.52
C CYS A 310 -16.88 25.66 -32.24
N VAL A 311 -16.96 25.51 -33.55
CA VAL A 311 -17.77 26.38 -34.42
C VAL A 311 -18.42 25.57 -35.52
N CYS A 312 -19.65 25.95 -35.87
CA CYS A 312 -20.34 25.33 -37.00
C CYS A 312 -19.76 25.85 -38.33
N PRO A 313 -19.41 24.97 -39.28
CA PRO A 313 -18.89 25.37 -40.57
C PRO A 313 -19.90 26.22 -41.36
N PRO A 314 -19.44 27.04 -42.33
CA PRO A 314 -20.31 27.85 -43.18
C PRO A 314 -21.44 27.02 -43.82
N GLY A 315 -22.66 27.55 -43.80
CA GLY A 315 -23.85 26.85 -44.32
C GLY A 315 -24.52 25.88 -43.34
N THR A 316 -24.02 25.76 -42.11
CA THR A 316 -24.65 24.99 -41.03
C THR A 316 -25.06 25.87 -39.85
N GLU A 317 -25.98 25.37 -39.01
CA GLU A 317 -26.45 25.99 -37.77
C GLU A 317 -26.69 24.92 -36.70
N GLY A 318 -26.83 25.35 -35.45
CA GLY A 318 -26.97 24.45 -34.30
C GLY A 318 -26.03 24.84 -33.17
N ASN A 319 -25.82 23.91 -32.23
CA ASN A 319 -24.88 24.11 -31.13
C ASN A 319 -23.57 23.35 -31.44
N PRO A 320 -22.43 24.06 -31.64
CA PRO A 320 -21.14 23.43 -31.97
C PRO A 320 -20.63 22.41 -30.94
N MET A 321 -21.11 22.44 -29.70
CA MET A 321 -20.78 21.44 -28.67
C MET A 321 -21.51 20.11 -28.87
N PHE A 322 -22.66 20.12 -29.54
CA PHE A 322 -23.51 18.95 -29.70
C PHE A 322 -23.61 18.51 -31.15
N ARG A 323 -24.07 19.40 -32.03
CA ARG A 323 -24.33 19.10 -33.44
C ARG A 323 -24.52 20.37 -34.28
N CYS A 324 -23.93 20.36 -35.47
CA CYS A 324 -24.21 21.32 -36.53
C CYS A 324 -24.99 20.62 -37.65
N ASP A 325 -26.14 21.16 -38.00
CA ASP A 325 -26.99 20.70 -39.10
C ASP A 325 -26.98 21.73 -40.24
N PRO A 326 -27.16 21.30 -41.50
CA PRO A 326 -27.30 22.22 -42.61
C PRO A 326 -28.41 23.23 -42.34
N LYS A 327 -28.13 24.52 -42.57
CA LYS A 327 -29.17 25.55 -42.52
C LYS A 327 -30.25 25.14 -43.49
N GLN A 328 -31.48 24.96 -43.00
CA GLN A 328 -32.58 24.64 -43.89
C GLN A 328 -32.76 25.81 -44.86
N LYS A 329 -32.65 25.53 -46.16
CA LYS A 329 -33.18 26.45 -47.18
C LYS A 329 -34.68 26.47 -46.96
N ARG A 330 -35.15 27.45 -46.18
CA ARG A 330 -36.59 27.66 -46.00
C ARG A 330 -37.18 27.88 -47.37
N ASP A 331 -38.25 27.16 -47.66
CA ASP A 331 -39.03 27.39 -48.87
C ASP A 331 -39.52 28.85 -48.82
N PRO A 332 -39.10 29.71 -49.77
CA PRO A 332 -39.51 31.10 -49.77
C PRO A 332 -41.02 31.29 -49.88
N CYS A 333 -41.76 30.27 -50.34
CA CYS A 333 -43.21 30.28 -50.44
C CYS A 333 -43.93 29.70 -49.20
N ASN A 334 -43.21 29.35 -48.11
CA ASN A 334 -43.83 28.81 -46.91
C ASN A 334 -43.29 29.43 -45.59
N PRO A 335 -44.07 30.29 -44.91
CA PRO A 335 -45.38 30.81 -45.34
C PRO A 335 -45.23 31.75 -46.55
N SER A 336 -46.25 31.80 -47.42
CA SER A 336 -46.16 32.58 -48.65
C SER A 336 -46.09 34.09 -48.35
N PRO A 337 -45.10 34.81 -48.91
CA PRO A 337 -45.00 36.26 -48.78
C PRO A 337 -45.87 37.03 -49.79
N CYS A 338 -46.61 36.32 -50.67
CA CYS A 338 -47.41 36.92 -51.72
C CYS A 338 -48.73 37.50 -51.20
N GLY A 339 -49.30 38.42 -51.97
CA GLY A 339 -50.58 39.05 -51.67
C GLY A 339 -51.75 38.06 -51.70
N GLU A 340 -52.89 38.48 -51.15
CA GLU A 340 -54.10 37.64 -51.14
C GLU A 340 -54.54 37.26 -52.57
N ASN A 341 -54.89 35.98 -52.78
CA ASN A 341 -55.19 35.36 -54.09
C ASN A 341 -54.05 35.39 -55.13
N ALA A 342 -52.82 35.73 -54.75
CA ALA A 342 -51.67 35.59 -55.62
C ALA A 342 -51.08 34.18 -55.53
N PHE A 343 -50.51 33.71 -56.63
CA PHE A 343 -49.79 32.44 -56.70
C PHE A 343 -48.31 32.68 -56.42
N CYS A 344 -47.71 31.85 -55.57
CA CYS A 344 -46.29 31.91 -55.21
C CYS A 344 -45.52 30.80 -55.92
N GLU A 345 -44.47 31.18 -56.64
CA GLU A 345 -43.53 30.25 -57.27
C GLU A 345 -42.11 30.52 -56.79
N VAL A 346 -41.34 29.45 -56.58
CA VAL A 346 -39.92 29.58 -56.22
C VAL A 346 -39.13 29.92 -57.48
N GLY A 347 -38.49 31.10 -57.50
CA GLY A 347 -37.72 31.57 -58.64
C GLY A 347 -36.29 31.99 -58.30
N THR A 348 -35.51 32.18 -59.35
CA THR A 348 -34.07 32.49 -59.29
C THR A 348 -33.71 33.81 -59.99
N THR A 349 -34.71 34.60 -60.41
CA THR A 349 -34.51 35.90 -61.06
C THR A 349 -34.02 36.99 -60.11
N CYS A 350 -34.13 36.75 -58.80
CA CYS A 350 -33.53 37.54 -57.73
C CYS A 350 -32.13 37.02 -57.35
N LYS A 351 -31.39 37.75 -56.49
CA LYS A 351 -30.12 37.26 -55.94
C LYS A 351 -30.34 36.06 -55.00
N GLY A 352 -30.41 34.85 -55.56
CA GLY A 352 -30.57 33.59 -54.82
C GLY A 352 -31.88 32.88 -55.14
N VAL A 353 -32.41 32.16 -54.15
CA VAL A 353 -33.71 31.49 -54.22
C VAL A 353 -34.73 32.38 -53.50
N CYS A 354 -35.76 32.86 -54.20
CA CYS A 354 -36.80 33.72 -53.63
C CYS A 354 -38.20 33.31 -54.09
N ALA A 355 -39.21 33.92 -53.46
CA ALA A 355 -40.59 33.83 -53.89
C ALA A 355 -40.86 34.85 -55.01
N ILE A 356 -41.47 34.39 -56.10
CA ILE A 356 -42.02 35.20 -57.17
C ILE A 356 -43.54 35.12 -57.08
N CYS A 357 -44.21 36.27 -57.00
CA CYS A 357 -45.65 36.37 -56.89
C CYS A 357 -46.28 36.75 -58.24
N THR A 358 -47.29 36.01 -58.69
CA THR A 358 -48.05 36.30 -59.92
C THR A 358 -49.56 36.21 -59.67
N CYS A 359 -50.35 36.98 -60.42
CA CYS A 359 -51.79 36.80 -60.40
C CYS A 359 -52.16 35.60 -61.30
N PRO A 360 -52.94 34.64 -60.79
CA PRO A 360 -53.39 33.50 -61.59
C PRO A 360 -54.30 33.95 -62.74
N LYS A 361 -54.52 33.06 -63.72
CA LYS A 361 -55.37 33.31 -64.90
C LYS A 361 -56.75 33.81 -64.46
N GLY A 362 -57.24 34.90 -65.05
CA GLY A 362 -58.52 35.52 -64.72
C GLY A 362 -58.46 36.50 -63.53
N PHE A 363 -57.27 36.75 -62.97
CA PHE A 363 -57.05 37.76 -61.92
C PHE A 363 -56.12 38.87 -62.39
N LYS A 364 -56.31 40.07 -61.85
CA LYS A 364 -55.50 41.27 -62.07
C LYS A 364 -55.13 41.92 -60.74
N GLY A 365 -54.11 42.78 -60.73
CA GLY A 365 -53.73 43.54 -59.53
C GLY A 365 -52.23 43.53 -59.28
N ASP A 366 -51.85 43.78 -58.03
CA ASP A 366 -50.47 43.69 -57.56
C ASP A 366 -50.28 42.33 -56.86
N PRO A 367 -49.53 41.39 -57.45
CA PRO A 367 -49.30 40.07 -56.86
C PRO A 367 -48.66 40.08 -55.47
N ASN A 368 -47.97 41.16 -55.06
CA ASN A 368 -47.38 41.27 -53.73
C ASN A 368 -48.36 41.80 -52.67
N ARG A 369 -49.50 42.35 -53.08
CA ARG A 369 -50.49 42.94 -52.17
C ARG A 369 -51.82 42.19 -52.22
N LYS A 370 -52.44 42.12 -53.41
CA LYS A 370 -53.73 41.46 -53.62
C LYS A 370 -54.04 41.32 -55.11
N CYS A 371 -54.41 40.11 -55.53
CA CYS A 371 -55.02 39.85 -56.83
C CYS A 371 -56.56 39.84 -56.69
N VAL A 372 -57.23 40.48 -57.63
CA VAL A 372 -58.70 40.55 -57.72
C VAL A 372 -59.15 39.96 -59.05
N ILE A 373 -60.40 39.49 -59.12
CA ILE A 373 -60.97 38.94 -60.36
C ILE A 373 -60.90 40.01 -61.47
N GLY A 374 -60.48 39.59 -62.66
CA GLY A 374 -60.40 40.42 -63.86
C GLY A 374 -61.77 40.82 -64.39
N ASP A 375 -61.80 41.89 -65.19
CA ASP A 375 -63.05 42.39 -65.78
C ASP A 375 -63.47 41.58 -67.02
N CYS A 376 -62.51 40.91 -67.66
CA CYS A 376 -62.71 40.13 -68.89
C CYS A 376 -61.75 38.94 -68.95
N ASN A 377 -62.13 37.87 -69.65
CA ASN A 377 -61.24 36.78 -70.05
C ASN A 377 -60.91 36.77 -71.54
N ASN A 378 -61.74 37.42 -72.36
CA ASN A 378 -61.56 37.57 -73.79
C ASN A 378 -62.16 38.90 -74.26
N ASP A 379 -61.87 39.29 -75.50
CA ASP A 379 -62.33 40.55 -76.09
C ASP A 379 -63.85 40.70 -76.12
N SER A 380 -64.60 39.61 -76.29
CA SER A 380 -66.06 39.64 -76.41
C SER A 380 -66.79 40.02 -75.11
N GLU A 381 -66.10 39.94 -73.98
CA GLU A 381 -66.60 40.39 -72.68
C GLU A 381 -66.46 41.91 -72.49
N CYS A 382 -65.69 42.58 -73.37
CA CYS A 382 -65.50 44.02 -73.35
C CYS A 382 -66.45 44.74 -74.31
N PHE A 383 -66.61 46.05 -74.11
CA PHE A 383 -67.39 46.86 -75.04
C PHE A 383 -66.74 46.88 -76.45
N TYR A 384 -67.52 47.15 -77.50
CA TYR A 384 -67.05 47.13 -78.89
C TYR A 384 -65.82 48.02 -79.18
N ASN A 385 -65.61 49.06 -78.37
CA ASN A 385 -64.48 49.99 -78.44
C ASN A 385 -63.36 49.69 -77.42
N GLN A 386 -63.32 48.48 -76.86
CA GLN A 386 -62.32 48.05 -75.88
C GLN A 386 -61.80 46.67 -76.24
N ALA A 387 -60.59 46.34 -75.82
CA ALA A 387 -60.01 45.00 -75.93
C ALA A 387 -59.67 44.46 -74.54
N CYS A 388 -59.63 43.15 -74.40
CA CYS A 388 -59.25 42.50 -73.16
C CYS A 388 -57.73 42.33 -73.11
N VAL A 389 -57.07 43.18 -72.32
CA VAL A 389 -55.62 43.15 -72.10
C VAL A 389 -55.36 42.95 -70.62
N ASP A 390 -54.60 41.90 -70.26
CA ASP A 390 -54.30 41.53 -68.87
C ASP A 390 -55.55 41.46 -67.96
N TYR A 391 -56.61 40.85 -68.48
CA TYR A 391 -57.93 40.72 -67.84
C TYR A 391 -58.58 42.07 -67.47
N ARG A 392 -58.27 43.13 -68.23
CA ARG A 392 -58.91 44.44 -68.15
C ARG A 392 -59.46 44.84 -69.51
N CYS A 393 -60.68 45.35 -69.53
CA CYS A 393 -61.22 46.01 -70.72
C CYS A 393 -60.60 47.39 -70.86
N VAL A 394 -59.69 47.53 -71.81
CA VAL A 394 -58.97 48.78 -72.07
C VAL A 394 -59.29 49.29 -73.46
N ASP A 395 -59.42 50.60 -73.58
CA ASP A 395 -59.49 51.25 -74.88
C ASP A 395 -58.06 51.44 -75.40
N LEU A 396 -57.71 50.70 -76.45
CA LEU A 396 -56.36 50.67 -77.05
C LEU A 396 -55.94 52.02 -77.67
N CYS A 397 -56.88 52.95 -77.85
CA CYS A 397 -56.59 54.30 -78.31
C CYS A 397 -56.24 55.29 -77.19
N LYS A 398 -56.43 54.91 -75.92
CA LYS A 398 -55.98 55.71 -74.78
C LYS A 398 -54.47 55.57 -74.58
N PRO A 399 -53.80 56.59 -74.02
CA PRO A 399 -52.34 56.58 -73.88
C PRO A 399 -51.83 55.38 -73.09
N PRO A 400 -50.79 54.66 -73.57
CA PRO A 400 -50.09 54.88 -74.84
C PRO A 400 -50.91 54.40 -76.05
N SER A 401 -51.18 55.30 -77.00
CA SER A 401 -51.87 54.94 -78.24
C SER A 401 -50.95 54.09 -79.12
N ILE A 402 -51.50 53.04 -79.72
CA ILE A 402 -50.78 52.16 -80.65
C ILE A 402 -50.59 52.83 -82.03
N CYS A 403 -51.39 53.87 -82.34
CA CYS A 403 -51.30 54.57 -83.62
C CYS A 403 -50.13 55.55 -83.69
N GLY A 404 -49.71 55.84 -84.93
CA GLY A 404 -48.61 56.75 -85.24
C GLY A 404 -48.88 58.21 -84.86
N LEU A 405 -47.82 59.02 -84.86
CA LEU A 405 -47.93 60.46 -84.60
C LEU A 405 -48.90 61.12 -85.59
N ASN A 406 -49.77 62.02 -85.10
CA ASN A 406 -50.81 62.71 -85.86
C ASN A 406 -51.87 61.82 -86.53
N ALA A 407 -51.93 60.51 -86.22
CA ALA A 407 -53.00 59.63 -86.68
C ALA A 407 -54.24 59.72 -85.78
N ASN A 408 -55.42 59.64 -86.39
CA ASN A 408 -56.66 59.45 -85.65
C ASN A 408 -56.79 57.97 -85.24
N CYS A 409 -57.00 57.71 -83.95
CA CYS A 409 -57.16 56.37 -83.41
C CYS A 409 -58.61 56.11 -83.04
N THR A 410 -59.19 55.06 -83.59
CA THR A 410 -60.48 54.54 -83.12
C THR A 410 -60.39 53.04 -82.83
N THR A 411 -60.88 52.62 -81.66
CA THR A 411 -60.99 51.19 -81.35
C THR A 411 -62.32 50.69 -81.90
N ARG A 412 -62.28 49.70 -82.80
CA ARG A 412 -63.48 49.06 -83.39
C ARG A 412 -63.28 47.55 -83.46
N ALA A 413 -64.32 46.81 -83.09
CA ALA A 413 -64.28 45.35 -83.03
C ALA A 413 -63.06 44.84 -82.24
N HIS A 414 -62.81 45.46 -81.08
CA HIS A 414 -61.71 45.13 -80.15
C HIS A 414 -60.29 45.32 -80.71
N LYS A 415 -60.14 46.02 -81.83
CA LYS A 415 -58.85 46.31 -82.46
C LYS A 415 -58.69 47.80 -82.72
N THR A 416 -57.45 48.27 -82.76
CA THR A 416 -57.12 49.64 -83.15
C THR A 416 -57.25 49.83 -84.65
N VAL A 417 -57.95 50.87 -85.05
CA VAL A 417 -58.02 51.38 -86.42
C VAL A 417 -57.37 52.75 -86.44
N CYS A 418 -56.22 52.83 -87.10
CA CYS A 418 -55.46 54.07 -87.27
C CYS A 418 -55.75 54.64 -88.66
N SER A 419 -56.02 55.94 -88.75
CA SER A 419 -56.26 56.63 -90.03
C SER A 419 -55.68 58.04 -90.01
N CYS A 420 -55.11 58.51 -91.11
CA CYS A 420 -54.66 59.90 -91.20
C CYS A 420 -55.86 60.85 -91.33
N PRO A 421 -55.91 61.95 -90.55
CA PRO A 421 -56.94 62.97 -90.68
C PRO A 421 -56.82 63.72 -92.03
N GLU A 422 -57.87 64.44 -92.41
CA GLU A 422 -57.89 65.21 -93.66
C GLU A 422 -56.71 66.21 -93.73
N GLY A 423 -56.04 66.27 -94.88
CA GLY A 423 -54.84 67.09 -95.09
C GLY A 423 -53.51 66.43 -94.68
N PHE A 424 -53.54 65.17 -94.19
CA PHE A 424 -52.37 64.37 -93.88
C PHE A 424 -52.34 63.07 -94.70
N SER A 425 -51.14 62.55 -94.97
CA SER A 425 -50.93 61.27 -95.67
C SER A 425 -49.67 60.57 -95.14
N GLY A 426 -49.55 59.27 -95.34
CA GLY A 426 -48.46 58.45 -94.77
C GLY A 426 -48.96 57.14 -94.20
N ASP A 427 -48.15 56.51 -93.34
CA ASP A 427 -48.53 55.30 -92.62
C ASP A 427 -49.16 55.67 -91.26
N PRO A 428 -50.48 55.49 -91.07
CA PRO A 428 -51.16 55.86 -89.83
C PRO A 428 -50.73 55.03 -88.60
N ALA A 429 -50.01 53.93 -88.77
CA ALA A 429 -49.43 53.18 -87.65
C ALA A 429 -48.09 53.73 -87.17
N GLN A 430 -47.41 54.57 -87.98
CA GLN A 430 -46.10 55.15 -87.65
C GLN A 430 -46.15 56.67 -87.52
N GLU A 431 -46.58 57.38 -88.56
CA GLU A 431 -46.72 58.83 -88.57
C GLU A 431 -47.52 59.28 -89.80
N CYS A 432 -48.46 60.21 -89.58
CA CYS A 432 -49.15 60.94 -90.63
C CYS A 432 -48.46 62.29 -90.86
N LEU A 433 -48.03 62.55 -92.10
CA LEU A 433 -47.33 63.77 -92.51
C LEU A 433 -48.30 64.74 -93.19
N SER A 434 -48.15 66.04 -92.93
CA SER A 434 -49.00 67.06 -93.54
C SER A 434 -48.69 67.23 -95.04
N LEU A 435 -49.73 67.25 -95.87
CA LEU A 435 -49.63 67.39 -97.33
C LEU A 435 -49.14 68.78 -97.78
N SER A 436 -49.07 69.77 -96.88
CA SER A 436 -48.57 71.13 -97.19
C SER A 436 -47.03 71.24 -97.24
N VAL A 437 -46.29 70.13 -97.07
CA VAL A 437 -44.82 70.12 -97.01
C VAL A 437 -44.20 69.25 -98.10
N ILE A 438 -44.89 69.01 -99.23
CA ILE A 438 -44.26 68.43 -100.43
C ILE A 438 -43.72 69.59 -101.27
N PRO A 439 -42.40 69.85 -101.33
CA PRO A 439 -41.86 70.73 -102.34
C PRO A 439 -42.00 70.01 -103.68
N LEU A 440 -42.72 70.60 -104.63
CA LEU A 440 -42.66 70.19 -106.02
C LEU A 440 -41.24 70.46 -106.53
N PHE A 441 -40.42 69.41 -106.65
CA PHE A 441 -39.29 69.36 -107.58
C PHE A 441 -39.09 67.92 -108.07
#